data_AF-A0AAJ0CPY7-F1
#
_entry.id   AF-A0AAJ0CPY7-F1
#
_cell.length_a   1.000
_cell.length_b   1.000
_cell.length_c   1.000
_cell.angle_alpha   90.00
_cell.angle_beta   90.00
_cell.angle_gamma   90.00
#
_symmetry.space_group_name_H-M   'P 1'
#
loop_
_entity.id
_entity.type
_entity.pdbx_description
1 polymer ?
#
loop_
_entity_poly.entity_id
_entity_poly.type
_entity_poly.pdbx_seq_one_letter_code
_entity_poly.pdbx_strand_id
1 'polypeptide(L)'
;MYTNKIAALAGAVAIIDQAAALNIHRHEQKLQKKQDAVVWETVVETVWVTEGAPAPKSTVFADNAGTVTSVVVVPTQQPKIEPPPVALPTVEKPPAPAPTSLVTSVKPATPTSTVASNNGGSSGTGFSGKRGLAYNEPTLANLVGSSCKSGVCGWAYNWGQTPGALDSKYSFVPMLWGAKGFDTWAASADKAISNGAKALFSFNEPDNKGQANMQPSDAATLHVKHMNSYSGKALIGAPSVSNSNLQGEGLEWLQSWVQECEGKGCKYDFCNVHWYSPVSAIDTLFDHIEKAHKICGGKPVWLTEFAPVEANDAQTADFLSKAIPRLESLDYLHAYSYFMVSAEPNRLLSSLSSLSAVGNKYVSI
;
A
#
# COMPACT_ATOMS: atom_id res chain seq x y z
N MET A 1 -33.45 -51.53 2.38
CA MET A 1 -33.71 -50.68 3.57
C MET A 1 -32.47 -50.72 4.46
N TYR A 2 -32.06 -49.55 4.93
CA TYR A 2 -30.99 -49.25 5.90
C TYR A 2 -29.52 -49.36 5.45
N THR A 3 -28.92 -48.18 5.26
CA THR A 3 -27.63 -47.85 5.87
C THR A 3 -27.65 -46.39 6.32
N ASN A 4 -27.28 -46.20 7.59
CA ASN A 4 -27.25 -44.93 8.31
C ASN A 4 -25.87 -44.25 8.15
N LYS A 5 -25.93 -42.91 8.01
CA LYS A 5 -25.10 -41.83 8.60
C LYS A 5 -23.59 -42.03 8.87
N ILE A 6 -22.80 -41.05 8.40
CA ILE A 6 -21.86 -40.12 9.11
C ILE A 6 -20.86 -39.61 8.05
N ALA A 7 -20.97 -38.36 7.57
CA ALA A 7 -20.14 -37.17 7.90
C ALA A 7 -18.68 -37.28 7.41
N ALA A 8 -17.94 -36.27 6.95
CA ALA A 8 -18.13 -34.89 6.51
C ALA A 8 -16.71 -34.40 6.07
N LEU A 9 -16.65 -33.27 5.37
CA LEU A 9 -15.45 -32.44 5.09
C LEU A 9 -14.27 -33.07 4.32
N ALA A 10 -14.20 -32.75 3.03
CA ALA A 10 -12.92 -32.48 2.36
C ALA A 10 -13.17 -31.46 1.24
N GLY A 11 -12.72 -30.22 1.43
CA GLY A 11 -12.85 -29.19 0.41
C GLY A 11 -12.62 -27.78 0.91
N ALA A 12 -11.45 -27.49 1.48
CA ALA A 12 -10.86 -26.14 1.54
C ALA A 12 -9.50 -26.17 2.23
N VAL A 13 -8.44 -26.56 1.54
CA VAL A 13 -7.05 -26.21 1.93
C VAL A 13 -6.28 -25.89 0.66
N ALA A 14 -6.49 -24.71 0.10
CA ALA A 14 -5.61 -24.12 -0.90
C ALA A 14 -5.73 -22.59 -1.03
N ILE A 15 -6.58 -21.91 -0.26
CA ILE A 15 -6.74 -20.44 -0.32
C ILE A 15 -6.80 -19.87 1.10
N ILE A 16 -5.70 -19.96 1.85
CA ILE A 16 -5.49 -19.14 3.07
C ILE A 16 -4.05 -18.58 3.14
N ASP A 17 -3.08 -19.11 2.38
CA ASP A 17 -1.66 -18.78 2.62
C ASP A 17 -1.18 -17.44 2.03
N GLN A 18 -1.84 -16.89 1.00
CA GLN A 18 -1.40 -15.61 0.41
C GLN A 18 -1.89 -14.37 1.17
N ALA A 19 -3.03 -14.44 1.85
CA ALA A 19 -3.55 -13.31 2.64
C ALA A 19 -2.93 -13.22 4.05
N ALA A 20 -2.47 -14.34 4.61
CA ALA A 20 -1.81 -14.36 5.91
C ALA A 20 -0.38 -13.79 5.85
N ALA A 21 0.37 -14.07 4.78
CA ALA A 21 1.74 -13.57 4.61
C ALA A 21 1.82 -12.04 4.47
N LEU A 22 0.80 -11.40 3.86
CA LEU A 22 0.69 -9.94 3.77
C LEU A 22 0.29 -9.27 5.10
N ASN A 23 -0.35 -10.01 6.03
CA ASN A 23 -0.71 -9.51 7.36
C ASN A 23 0.42 -9.66 8.40
N ILE A 24 1.29 -10.65 8.26
CA ILE A 24 2.36 -10.92 9.25
C ILE A 24 3.50 -9.90 9.13
N HIS A 25 3.84 -9.44 7.92
CA HIS A 25 4.90 -8.43 7.74
C HIS A 25 4.55 -7.02 8.27
N ARG A 26 3.27 -6.76 8.57
CA ARG A 26 2.82 -5.47 9.13
C ARG A 26 2.71 -5.46 10.66
N HIS A 27 2.87 -6.63 11.31
CA HIS A 27 2.72 -6.78 12.76
C HIS A 27 4.04 -6.64 13.55
N GLU A 28 5.20 -6.79 12.91
CA GLU A 28 6.50 -6.72 13.61
C GLU A 28 6.87 -5.31 14.10
N GLN A 29 6.29 -4.25 13.53
CA GLN A 29 6.63 -2.88 13.92
C GLN A 29 5.96 -2.38 15.22
N LYS A 30 5.09 -3.17 15.87
CA LYS A 30 4.43 -2.79 17.14
C LYS A 30 5.07 -3.37 18.41
N LEU A 31 6.08 -4.24 18.32
CA LEU A 31 6.71 -4.87 19.50
C LEU A 31 8.06 -4.27 19.92
N GLN A 32 8.60 -3.27 19.21
CA GLN A 32 9.88 -2.63 19.57
C GLN A 32 9.81 -1.62 20.74
N LYS A 33 8.87 -1.80 21.66
CA LYS A 33 8.93 -1.15 22.98
C LYS A 33 8.97 -2.21 24.08
N LYS A 34 10.20 -2.61 24.39
CA LYS A 34 10.67 -3.46 25.49
C LYS A 34 10.16 -4.91 25.48
N GLN A 35 10.97 -5.83 24.96
CA GLN A 35 10.99 -7.23 25.39
C GLN A 35 12.36 -7.86 25.10
N ASP A 36 12.91 -8.56 26.08
CA ASP A 36 14.15 -9.32 25.96
C ASP A 36 14.03 -10.31 24.80
N ALA A 37 15.00 -10.27 23.89
CA ALA A 37 14.98 -11.08 22.68
C ALA A 37 15.19 -12.57 23.03
N VAL A 38 14.10 -13.33 23.04
CA VAL A 38 14.18 -14.80 22.96
C VAL A 38 14.21 -15.15 21.47
N VAL A 39 15.38 -15.58 21.00
CA VAL A 39 15.57 -16.09 19.64
C VAL A 39 15.14 -17.55 19.63
N TRP A 40 14.12 -17.89 18.84
CA TRP A 40 13.77 -19.28 18.57
C TRP A 40 14.38 -19.66 17.21
N GLU A 41 15.29 -20.63 17.20
CA GLU A 41 15.75 -21.26 15.96
C GLU A 41 15.00 -22.57 15.74
N THR A 42 14.31 -22.68 14.60
CA THR A 42 13.72 -23.94 14.15
C THR A 42 14.65 -24.56 13.13
N VAL A 43 15.34 -25.63 13.53
CA VAL A 43 16.18 -26.43 12.62
C VAL A 43 15.35 -27.59 12.06
N VAL A 44 15.23 -27.67 10.75
CA VAL A 44 14.57 -28.78 10.05
C VAL A 44 15.62 -29.59 9.32
N GLU A 45 15.83 -30.83 9.75
CA GLU A 45 16.74 -31.77 9.10
C GLU A 45 15.93 -32.85 8.39
N THR A 46 16.20 -33.08 7.11
CA THR A 46 15.54 -34.13 6.32
C THR A 46 16.43 -35.36 6.28
N VAL A 47 15.98 -36.46 6.88
CA VAL A 47 16.69 -37.74 6.88
C VAL A 47 16.01 -38.70 5.92
N TRP A 48 16.76 -39.22 4.95
CA TRP A 48 16.29 -40.25 4.02
C TRP A 48 16.57 -41.63 4.59
N VAL A 49 15.53 -42.47 4.72
CA VAL A 49 15.66 -43.86 5.17
C VAL A 49 15.10 -44.83 4.12
N THR A 50 15.74 -45.99 4.01
CA THR A 50 15.32 -47.08 3.13
C THR A 50 14.04 -47.73 3.66
N GLU A 51 13.13 -48.12 2.77
CA GLU A 51 11.85 -48.75 3.11
C GLU A 51 12.07 -50.01 3.97
N GLY A 52 11.42 -50.06 5.14
CA GLY A 52 11.55 -51.16 6.12
C GLY A 52 12.63 -50.97 7.20
N ALA A 53 13.41 -49.90 7.17
CA ALA A 53 14.34 -49.57 8.25
C ALA A 53 13.59 -49.07 9.51
N PRO A 54 14.06 -49.40 10.73
CA PRO A 54 13.50 -48.84 11.95
C PRO A 54 13.64 -47.32 11.97
N ALA A 55 12.64 -46.62 12.54
CA ALA A 55 12.63 -45.16 12.60
C ALA A 55 13.93 -44.63 13.24
N PRO A 56 14.52 -43.54 12.69
CA PRO A 56 15.74 -42.98 13.25
C PRO A 56 15.50 -42.54 14.69
N LYS A 57 16.46 -42.85 15.58
CA LYS A 57 16.40 -42.41 16.98
C LYS A 57 16.75 -40.94 17.07
N SER A 58 15.97 -40.17 17.83
CA SER A 58 16.20 -38.75 18.07
C SER A 58 17.56 -38.51 18.75
N THR A 59 18.41 -37.69 18.14
CA THR A 59 19.60 -37.12 18.80
C THR A 59 19.25 -35.72 19.28
N VAL A 60 19.17 -35.53 20.60
CA VAL A 60 18.96 -34.22 21.22
C VAL A 60 20.33 -33.56 21.38
N PHE A 61 20.50 -32.35 20.86
CA PHE A 61 21.56 -31.45 21.33
C PHE A 61 20.94 -30.50 22.35
N ALA A 62 21.50 -30.47 23.55
CA ALA A 62 21.14 -29.50 24.58
C ALA A 62 22.13 -28.33 24.50
N ASP A 63 21.61 -27.11 24.39
CA ASP A 63 22.31 -25.90 24.79
C ASP A 63 21.90 -25.49 26.22
N ASN A 64 22.81 -24.77 26.88
CA ASN A 64 22.78 -24.46 28.31
C ASN A 64 21.67 -23.46 28.67
N ALA A 65 20.39 -23.86 28.64
CA ALA A 65 19.31 -23.11 29.28
C ALA A 65 18.08 -23.95 29.69
N GLY A 66 18.09 -25.27 29.49
CA GLY A 66 17.15 -26.19 30.15
C GLY A 66 15.67 -25.84 30.02
N THR A 67 15.10 -25.92 28.82
CA THR A 67 13.64 -26.17 28.65
C THR A 67 13.41 -26.91 27.33
N VAL A 68 12.65 -28.01 27.36
CA VAL A 68 12.43 -28.93 26.23
C VAL A 68 11.05 -28.72 25.61
N THR A 69 10.97 -28.67 24.28
CA THR A 69 9.71 -28.84 23.53
C THR A 69 9.86 -30.01 22.56
N SER A 70 8.85 -30.87 22.51
CA SER A 70 8.82 -32.13 21.75
C SER A 70 8.75 -31.96 20.24
N VAL A 71 9.41 -32.84 19.47
CA VAL A 71 9.31 -32.95 18.01
C VAL A 71 8.16 -33.88 17.62
N VAL A 72 7.32 -33.47 16.65
CA VAL A 72 6.32 -34.32 16.00
C VAL A 72 6.84 -34.76 14.63
N VAL A 73 6.93 -36.07 14.40
CA VAL A 73 7.30 -36.64 13.10
C VAL A 73 6.03 -36.99 12.34
N VAL A 74 5.81 -36.37 11.18
CA VAL A 74 4.72 -36.71 10.26
C VAL A 74 5.31 -37.40 9.02
N PRO A 75 5.16 -38.72 8.86
CA PRO A 75 5.59 -39.40 7.65
C PRO A 75 4.64 -39.06 6.50
N THR A 76 5.17 -38.41 5.47
CA THR A 76 4.46 -38.21 4.19
C THR A 76 4.88 -39.31 3.21
N GLN A 77 3.91 -40.03 2.65
CA GLN A 77 4.19 -41.00 1.60
C GLN A 77 4.52 -40.28 0.28
N GLN A 78 5.47 -40.84 -0.47
CA GLN A 78 5.88 -40.33 -1.77
C GLN A 78 4.71 -40.36 -2.78
N PRO A 79 4.44 -39.27 -3.51
CA PRO A 79 3.50 -39.32 -4.63
C PRO A 79 4.04 -40.28 -5.71
N LYS A 80 3.20 -41.22 -6.12
CA LYS A 80 3.47 -42.12 -7.25
C LYS A 80 3.55 -41.30 -8.54
N ILE A 81 4.74 -41.14 -9.10
CA ILE A 81 4.93 -40.51 -10.40
C ILE A 81 4.51 -41.50 -11.48
N GLU A 82 3.36 -41.23 -12.12
CA GLU A 82 2.97 -41.91 -13.35
C GLU A 82 3.73 -41.29 -14.54
N PRO A 83 4.32 -42.08 -15.45
CA PRO A 83 5.01 -41.54 -16.61
C PRO A 83 4.01 -40.83 -17.56
N PRO A 84 4.42 -39.73 -18.21
CA PRO A 84 3.53 -38.97 -19.08
C PRO A 84 3.13 -39.77 -20.33
N PRO A 85 1.90 -39.60 -20.84
CA PRO A 85 1.44 -40.28 -22.05
C PRO A 85 2.17 -39.76 -23.30
N VAL A 86 2.56 -40.69 -24.17
CA VAL A 86 3.21 -40.42 -25.46
C VAL A 86 2.21 -39.72 -26.41
N ALA A 87 2.59 -38.57 -26.93
CA ALA A 87 1.79 -37.81 -27.90
C ALA A 87 1.96 -38.35 -29.33
N LEU A 88 0.85 -38.59 -30.03
CA LEU A 88 0.78 -38.84 -31.47
C LEU A 88 0.64 -37.51 -32.25
N PRO A 89 1.14 -37.42 -33.49
CA PRO A 89 1.21 -36.16 -34.23
C PRO A 89 -0.16 -35.69 -34.73
N THR A 90 -0.46 -34.42 -34.50
CA THR A 90 -1.64 -33.72 -35.02
C THR A 90 -1.35 -33.07 -36.37
N VAL A 91 -2.27 -33.26 -37.31
CA VAL A 91 -2.26 -32.69 -38.66
C VAL A 91 -2.65 -31.21 -38.62
N GLU A 92 -1.86 -30.37 -39.29
CA GLU A 92 -1.99 -28.93 -39.38
C GLU A 92 -3.19 -28.51 -40.26
N LYS A 93 -4.02 -27.58 -39.77
CA LYS A 93 -5.13 -26.98 -40.50
C LYS A 93 -4.74 -25.58 -41.00
N PRO A 94 -4.99 -25.23 -42.28
CA PRO A 94 -4.54 -23.98 -42.90
C PRO A 94 -5.22 -22.70 -42.34
N PRO A 95 -4.58 -21.52 -42.49
CA PRO A 95 -4.94 -20.29 -41.81
C PRO A 95 -6.17 -19.58 -42.40
N ALA A 96 -6.93 -18.92 -41.52
CA ALA A 96 -8.07 -18.06 -41.84
C ALA A 96 -7.62 -16.62 -42.21
N PRO A 97 -8.36 -15.89 -43.06
CA PRO A 97 -7.97 -14.59 -43.59
C PRO A 97 -8.15 -13.42 -42.59
N ALA A 98 -7.30 -12.41 -42.72
CA ALA A 98 -7.26 -11.20 -41.90
C ALA A 98 -8.42 -10.23 -42.18
N PRO A 99 -8.96 -9.51 -41.17
CA PRO A 99 -9.89 -8.42 -41.39
C PRO A 99 -9.20 -7.10 -41.74
N THR A 100 -9.69 -6.47 -42.80
CA THR A 100 -9.36 -5.13 -43.31
C THR A 100 -9.82 -4.02 -42.35
N SER A 101 -8.94 -3.07 -42.02
CA SER A 101 -9.28 -1.83 -41.31
C SER A 101 -9.45 -0.66 -42.27
N LEU A 102 -10.60 0.00 -42.22
CA LEU A 102 -10.87 1.26 -42.92
C LEU A 102 -10.54 2.43 -41.98
N VAL A 103 -9.68 3.34 -42.45
CA VAL A 103 -9.29 4.58 -41.77
C VAL A 103 -10.16 5.71 -42.29
N THR A 104 -10.85 6.43 -41.40
CA THR A 104 -11.46 7.72 -41.70
C THR A 104 -10.83 8.79 -40.83
N SER A 105 -10.01 9.63 -41.46
CA SER A 105 -9.45 10.86 -40.87
C SER A 105 -10.48 11.98 -40.95
N VAL A 106 -10.70 12.72 -39.86
CA VAL A 106 -11.36 14.04 -39.91
C VAL A 106 -10.53 15.05 -39.12
N LYS A 107 -10.23 16.16 -39.80
CA LYS A 107 -9.41 17.30 -39.39
C LYS A 107 -10.21 18.23 -38.43
N PRO A 108 -9.57 18.93 -37.47
CA PRO A 108 -10.28 19.70 -36.45
C PRO A 108 -10.73 21.08 -36.95
N ALA A 109 -11.86 21.57 -36.40
CA ALA A 109 -12.29 22.96 -36.50
C ALA A 109 -12.19 23.65 -35.13
N THR A 110 -11.53 24.81 -35.12
CA THR A 110 -11.37 25.73 -33.99
C THR A 110 -12.71 26.42 -33.67
N PRO A 111 -12.90 26.85 -32.42
CA PRO A 111 -13.33 28.24 -32.24
C PRO A 111 -12.45 28.98 -31.24
N THR A 112 -12.02 30.14 -31.71
CA THR A 112 -11.41 31.23 -30.94
C THR A 112 -12.44 31.81 -29.99
N SER A 113 -12.08 31.98 -28.71
CA SER A 113 -12.66 33.00 -27.85
C SER A 113 -11.58 33.51 -26.90
N THR A 114 -11.23 34.76 -27.11
CA THR A 114 -10.27 35.58 -26.37
C THR A 114 -10.86 36.07 -25.05
N VAL A 115 -10.28 35.71 -23.89
CA VAL A 115 -10.23 36.57 -22.69
C VAL A 115 -8.96 36.31 -21.88
N ALA A 116 -8.17 37.37 -21.73
CA ALA A 116 -7.17 37.70 -20.70
C ALA A 116 -6.16 36.64 -20.23
N SER A 117 -4.92 36.82 -20.67
CA SER A 117 -3.72 36.32 -20.02
C SER A 117 -3.59 36.92 -18.61
N ASN A 118 -3.77 36.07 -17.59
CA ASN A 118 -3.14 36.27 -16.29
C ASN A 118 -2.20 35.09 -16.09
N ASN A 119 -0.90 35.39 -16.06
CA ASN A 119 0.13 34.51 -15.53
C ASN A 119 -0.24 34.16 -14.08
N GLY A 120 -0.77 32.96 -13.86
CA GLY A 120 -1.11 32.42 -12.55
C GLY A 120 -0.86 30.92 -12.55
N GLY A 121 0.04 30.48 -11.69
CA GLY A 121 0.52 29.11 -11.61
C GLY A 121 -0.60 28.08 -11.42
N SER A 122 -0.28 26.85 -11.84
CA SER A 122 -1.05 25.63 -11.59
C SER A 122 -1.77 25.70 -10.24
N SER A 123 -3.10 25.52 -10.26
CA SER A 123 -3.97 25.41 -9.10
C SER A 123 -3.71 24.11 -8.31
N GLY A 124 -2.44 23.87 -7.96
CA GLY A 124 -1.96 22.76 -7.17
C GLY A 124 -2.13 23.02 -5.67
N THR A 125 -2.05 21.94 -4.91
CA THR A 125 -2.18 21.73 -3.46
C THR A 125 -1.49 22.70 -2.50
N GLY A 126 -0.89 23.78 -2.98
CA GLY A 126 -0.13 24.74 -2.19
C GLY A 126 1.22 24.20 -1.71
N PHE A 127 1.60 22.95 -2.02
CA PHE A 127 2.95 22.42 -1.76
C PHE A 127 3.91 22.78 -2.88
N SER A 128 5.21 22.80 -2.58
CA SER A 128 6.25 23.11 -3.56
C SER A 128 6.38 22.06 -4.67
N GLY A 129 5.86 20.84 -4.44
CA GLY A 129 5.88 19.70 -5.35
C GLY A 129 4.97 18.57 -4.88
N LYS A 130 4.71 17.59 -5.76
CA LYS A 130 3.81 16.45 -5.48
C LYS A 130 4.43 15.42 -4.54
N ARG A 131 5.76 15.33 -4.47
CA ARG A 131 6.47 14.26 -3.75
C ARG A 131 6.48 14.48 -2.24
N GLY A 132 6.09 13.45 -1.51
CA GLY A 132 5.98 13.42 -0.05
C GLY A 132 7.06 12.57 0.63
N LEU A 133 7.07 12.64 1.95
CA LEU A 133 7.90 11.80 2.81
C LEU A 133 7.00 11.11 3.84
N ALA A 134 6.70 9.83 3.63
CA ALA A 134 6.08 8.95 4.62
C ALA A 134 7.17 8.48 5.60
N TYR A 135 7.04 8.76 6.89
CA TYR A 135 8.12 8.48 7.86
C TYR A 135 7.60 8.03 9.22
N ASN A 136 8.43 7.28 9.95
CA ASN A 136 8.26 7.11 11.40
C ASN A 136 9.24 8.00 12.17
N GLU A 137 10.48 8.09 11.69
CA GLU A 137 11.56 8.86 12.33
C GLU A 137 11.79 10.21 11.62
N PRO A 138 11.48 11.35 12.27
CA PRO A 138 11.56 12.67 11.63
C PRO A 138 12.98 13.06 11.21
N THR A 139 14.01 12.60 11.93
CA THR A 139 15.41 12.86 11.58
C THR A 139 15.81 12.19 10.27
N LEU A 140 15.28 10.99 10.01
CA LEU A 140 15.47 10.29 8.73
C LEU A 140 14.69 10.97 7.60
N ALA A 141 13.48 11.48 7.87
CA ALA A 141 12.74 12.28 6.91
C ALA A 141 13.51 13.56 6.53
N ASN A 142 14.10 14.24 7.51
CA ASN A 142 14.94 15.41 7.27
C ASN A 142 16.16 15.07 6.41
N LEU A 143 16.83 13.94 6.67
CA LEU A 143 17.95 13.44 5.87
C LEU A 143 17.55 13.20 4.41
N VAL A 144 16.51 12.39 4.17
CA VAL A 144 16.03 12.08 2.82
C VAL A 144 15.58 13.36 2.11
N GLY A 145 14.75 14.17 2.78
CA GLY A 145 14.24 15.41 2.21
C GLY A 145 15.36 16.40 1.86
N SER A 146 16.42 16.48 2.67
CA SER A 146 17.57 17.36 2.38
C SER A 146 18.35 16.96 1.13
N SER A 147 18.19 15.70 0.71
CA SER A 147 18.77 15.17 -0.53
C SER A 147 17.88 15.39 -1.75
N CYS A 148 16.61 15.80 -1.58
CA CYS A 148 15.74 16.15 -2.68
C CYS A 148 16.19 17.47 -3.33
N LYS A 149 16.07 17.55 -4.66
CA LYS A 149 16.19 18.83 -5.35
C LYS A 149 15.17 19.82 -4.77
N SER A 150 15.56 21.10 -4.70
CA SER A 150 14.70 22.16 -4.18
C SER A 150 13.34 22.15 -4.86
N GLY A 151 12.27 22.13 -4.07
CA GLY A 151 10.88 22.10 -4.54
C GLY A 151 10.31 20.71 -4.80
N VAL A 152 11.12 19.66 -4.92
CA VAL A 152 10.63 18.31 -5.27
C VAL A 152 9.86 17.67 -4.10
N CYS A 153 10.49 17.55 -2.94
CA CYS A 153 9.88 16.98 -1.73
C CYS A 153 9.28 18.12 -0.89
N GLY A 154 7.95 18.28 -0.94
CA GLY A 154 7.25 19.46 -0.40
C GLY A 154 6.45 19.23 0.87
N TRP A 155 6.17 17.96 1.21
CA TRP A 155 5.30 17.60 2.32
C TRP A 155 5.72 16.28 2.96
N ALA A 156 5.22 16.01 4.17
CA ALA A 156 5.52 14.79 4.89
C ALA A 156 4.36 14.38 5.81
N TYR A 157 4.26 13.09 6.12
CA TYR A 157 3.31 12.56 7.10
C TYR A 157 3.87 11.30 7.77
N ASN A 158 3.32 10.94 8.94
CA ASN A 158 3.84 9.84 9.76
C ASN A 158 2.77 8.96 10.40
N TRP A 159 1.59 8.88 9.77
CA TRP A 159 0.39 8.21 10.33
C TRP A 159 -0.07 8.74 11.69
N GLY A 160 0.55 9.82 12.19
CA GLY A 160 0.27 10.43 13.47
C GLY A 160 -0.31 11.83 13.33
N GLN A 161 -0.63 12.41 14.48
CA GLN A 161 -1.22 13.75 14.56
C GLN A 161 -0.19 14.87 14.70
N THR A 162 1.09 14.54 14.93
CA THR A 162 2.15 15.53 15.20
C THR A 162 3.45 15.21 14.46
N PRO A 163 4.24 16.23 14.07
CA PRO A 163 5.40 16.04 13.21
C PRO A 163 6.64 15.45 13.89
N GLY A 164 6.71 15.47 15.23
CA GLY A 164 7.98 15.28 15.94
C GLY A 164 8.97 16.37 15.58
N ALA A 165 10.24 16.00 15.34
CA ALA A 165 11.33 16.91 14.99
C ALA A 165 11.50 17.14 13.47
N LEU A 166 10.43 17.03 12.69
CA LEU A 166 10.47 17.31 11.25
C LEU A 166 10.83 18.79 11.02
N ASP A 167 11.71 19.06 10.06
CA ASP A 167 12.09 20.41 9.65
C ASP A 167 10.84 21.17 9.15
N SER A 168 10.61 22.37 9.68
CA SER A 168 9.44 23.20 9.40
C SER A 168 9.30 23.64 7.94
N LYS A 169 10.36 23.47 7.12
CA LYS A 169 10.26 23.73 5.67
C LYS A 169 9.38 22.73 4.94
N TYR A 170 9.17 21.53 5.48
CA TYR A 170 8.25 20.55 4.90
C TYR A 170 6.86 20.77 5.49
N SER A 171 5.84 20.79 4.63
CA SER A 171 4.47 20.86 5.13
C SER A 171 4.07 19.52 5.74
N PHE A 172 3.96 19.46 7.05
CA PHE A 172 3.43 18.29 7.75
C PHE A 172 1.93 18.15 7.52
N VAL A 173 1.46 16.94 7.23
CA VAL A 173 0.06 16.58 7.08
C VAL A 173 -0.34 15.65 8.24
N PRO A 174 -1.05 16.14 9.27
CA PRO A 174 -1.51 15.30 10.36
C PRO A 174 -2.60 14.34 9.89
N MET A 175 -2.64 13.15 10.48
CA MET A 175 -3.60 12.11 10.17
C MET A 175 -4.45 11.72 11.39
N LEU A 176 -5.76 11.69 11.23
CA LEU A 176 -6.66 11.01 12.13
C LEU A 176 -6.71 9.52 11.77
N TRP A 177 -5.71 8.77 12.21
CA TRP A 177 -5.51 7.38 11.76
C TRP A 177 -6.73 6.47 11.99
N GLY A 178 -7.40 6.61 13.14
CA GLY A 178 -8.56 5.80 13.52
C GLY A 178 -9.00 6.08 14.95
N ALA A 179 -9.83 5.20 15.53
CA ALA A 179 -10.54 5.42 16.78
C ALA A 179 -9.65 5.84 17.98
N LYS A 180 -8.41 5.33 18.03
CA LYS A 180 -7.44 5.64 19.10
C LYS A 180 -7.01 7.11 19.13
N GLY A 181 -7.22 7.87 18.05
CA GLY A 181 -6.83 9.28 17.94
C GLY A 181 -7.95 10.28 18.20
N PHE A 182 -9.19 9.84 18.40
CA PHE A 182 -10.36 10.74 18.42
C PHE A 182 -10.30 11.79 19.54
N ASP A 183 -9.87 11.40 20.73
CA ASP A 183 -9.85 12.29 21.90
C ASP A 183 -8.85 13.44 21.78
N THR A 184 -7.73 13.21 21.08
CA THR A 184 -6.66 14.20 20.90
C THR A 184 -6.76 14.95 19.58
N TRP A 185 -7.60 14.50 18.65
CA TRP A 185 -7.59 14.97 17.27
C TRP A 185 -7.84 16.47 17.15
N ALA A 186 -8.86 16.98 17.85
CA ALA A 186 -9.26 18.38 17.72
C ALA A 186 -8.10 19.33 18.04
N ALA A 187 -7.48 19.11 19.20
CA ALA A 187 -6.33 19.89 19.66
C ALA A 187 -5.12 19.76 18.72
N SER A 188 -4.83 18.55 18.24
CA SER A 188 -3.69 18.32 17.32
C SER A 188 -3.91 18.98 15.96
N ALA A 189 -5.10 18.85 15.37
CA ALA A 189 -5.44 19.43 14.07
C ALA A 189 -5.47 20.96 14.13
N ASP A 190 -6.07 21.55 15.17
CA ASP A 190 -6.07 23.01 15.37
C ASP A 190 -4.64 23.56 15.52
N LYS A 191 -3.79 22.86 16.28
CA LYS A 191 -2.37 23.22 16.44
C LYS A 191 -1.62 23.09 15.12
N ALA A 192 -1.85 22.03 14.35
CA ALA A 192 -1.20 21.82 13.07
C ALA A 192 -1.59 22.91 12.06
N ILE A 193 -2.87 23.25 11.95
CA ILE A 193 -3.36 24.35 11.09
C ILE A 193 -2.75 25.69 11.52
N SER A 194 -2.72 25.97 12.82
CA SER A 194 -2.10 27.19 13.35
C SER A 194 -0.60 27.28 13.03
N ASN A 195 0.07 26.13 12.89
CA ASN A 195 1.46 26.02 12.46
C ASN A 195 1.64 25.94 10.92
N GLY A 196 0.58 26.15 10.14
CA GLY A 196 0.64 26.23 8.68
C GLY A 196 0.38 24.92 7.94
N ALA A 197 -0.16 23.88 8.59
CA ALA A 197 -0.60 22.67 7.90
C ALA A 197 -1.69 23.00 6.86
N LYS A 198 -1.44 22.61 5.60
CA LYS A 198 -2.32 22.92 4.46
C LYS A 198 -3.37 21.84 4.20
N ALA A 199 -3.16 20.63 4.73
CA ALA A 199 -4.05 19.50 4.55
C ALA A 199 -4.13 18.66 5.83
N LEU A 200 -5.20 17.87 5.95
CA LEU A 200 -5.43 16.89 7.01
C LEU A 200 -5.84 15.55 6.36
N PHE A 201 -5.32 14.44 6.87
CA PHE A 201 -5.76 13.10 6.44
C PHE A 201 -6.77 12.49 7.41
N SER A 202 -7.76 11.82 6.83
CA SER A 202 -8.71 10.96 7.54
C SER A 202 -8.13 9.55 7.73
N PHE A 203 -8.97 8.61 8.18
CA PHE A 203 -8.61 7.25 8.61
C PHE A 203 -7.73 6.47 7.65
N ASN A 204 -6.82 5.67 8.22
CA ASN A 204 -5.86 4.85 7.49
C ASN A 204 -6.36 3.43 7.29
N GLU A 205 -6.57 3.04 6.04
CA GLU A 205 -7.09 1.74 5.62
C GLU A 205 -8.25 1.26 6.49
N PRO A 206 -9.37 2.01 6.54
CA PRO A 206 -10.57 1.54 7.22
C PRO A 206 -11.12 0.25 6.59
N ASP A 207 -10.78 -0.04 5.33
CA ASP A 207 -11.10 -1.27 4.61
C ASP A 207 -10.33 -2.50 5.12
N ASN A 208 -9.25 -2.31 5.87
CA ASN A 208 -8.39 -3.41 6.32
C ASN A 208 -8.59 -3.71 7.82
N LYS A 209 -8.88 -4.98 8.16
CA LYS A 209 -9.09 -5.45 9.54
C LYS A 209 -7.89 -5.23 10.47
N GLY A 210 -6.67 -5.20 9.92
CA GLY A 210 -5.44 -4.94 10.68
C GLY A 210 -5.14 -3.45 10.92
N GLN A 211 -5.96 -2.55 10.37
CA GLN A 211 -5.73 -1.11 10.34
C GLN A 211 -6.85 -0.36 11.07
N ALA A 212 -7.41 0.72 10.51
CA ALA A 212 -8.47 1.46 11.17
C ALA A 212 -9.77 0.65 11.30
N ASN A 213 -10.00 -0.31 10.39
CA ASN A 213 -11.09 -1.29 10.41
C ASN A 213 -12.47 -0.67 10.73
N MET A 214 -13.06 0.00 9.73
CA MET A 214 -14.33 0.70 9.87
C MET A 214 -15.25 0.38 8.69
N GLN A 215 -16.54 0.20 8.96
CA GLN A 215 -17.53 0.13 7.90
C GLN A 215 -17.69 1.50 7.23
N PRO A 216 -18.02 1.58 5.92
CA PRO A 216 -18.18 2.83 5.20
C PRO A 216 -19.13 3.85 5.88
N SER A 217 -20.30 3.40 6.34
CA SER A 217 -21.30 4.29 6.97
C SER A 217 -20.82 4.86 8.32
N ASP A 218 -20.12 4.04 9.11
CA ASP A 218 -19.53 4.47 10.38
C ASP A 218 -18.39 5.46 10.14
N ALA A 219 -17.50 5.16 9.19
CA ALA A 219 -16.43 6.06 8.79
C ALA A 219 -16.97 7.39 8.27
N ALA A 220 -18.03 7.40 7.47
CA ALA A 220 -18.66 8.64 7.01
C ALA A 220 -19.24 9.46 8.18
N THR A 221 -19.90 8.81 9.14
CA THR A 221 -20.42 9.47 10.36
C THR A 221 -19.29 10.08 11.19
N LEU A 222 -18.19 9.34 11.38
CA LEU A 222 -17.02 9.78 12.13
C LEU A 222 -16.26 10.88 11.39
N HIS A 223 -16.20 10.82 10.06
CA HIS A 223 -15.61 11.88 9.24
C HIS A 223 -16.39 13.19 9.38
N VAL A 224 -17.73 13.14 9.34
CA VAL A 224 -18.56 14.32 9.63
C VAL A 224 -18.26 14.89 11.01
N LYS A 225 -18.17 14.02 12.03
CA LYS A 225 -17.91 14.44 13.42
C LYS A 225 -16.53 15.07 13.61
N HIS A 226 -15.49 14.50 13.00
CA HIS A 226 -14.10 14.82 13.33
C HIS A 226 -13.37 15.64 12.26
N MET A 227 -13.83 15.65 11.01
CA MET A 227 -13.12 16.29 9.89
C MET A 227 -13.85 17.51 9.35
N ASN A 228 -15.19 17.50 9.28
CA ASN A 228 -15.95 18.57 8.58
C ASN A 228 -15.69 19.99 9.11
N SER A 229 -15.40 20.16 10.41
CA SER A 229 -15.14 21.47 11.04
C SER A 229 -13.85 22.15 10.53
N TYR A 230 -13.02 21.43 9.76
CA TYR A 230 -11.80 21.93 9.13
C TYR A 230 -12.00 22.34 7.67
N SER A 231 -13.18 22.11 7.09
CA SER A 231 -13.49 22.50 5.71
C SER A 231 -13.28 24.01 5.55
N GLY A 232 -12.49 24.40 4.56
CA GLY A 232 -12.13 25.80 4.31
C GLY A 232 -11.01 26.36 5.20
N LYS A 233 -10.53 25.59 6.20
CA LYS A 233 -9.32 25.92 6.99
C LYS A 233 -8.09 25.17 6.49
N ALA A 234 -8.28 23.95 6.01
CA ALA A 234 -7.28 23.10 5.37
C ALA A 234 -7.98 22.19 4.36
N LEU A 235 -7.21 21.61 3.43
CA LEU A 235 -7.70 20.57 2.54
C LEU A 235 -7.95 19.28 3.34
N ILE A 236 -9.08 18.63 3.13
CA ILE A 236 -9.44 17.38 3.83
C ILE A 236 -9.35 16.19 2.88
N GLY A 237 -8.53 15.21 3.24
CA GLY A 237 -8.46 13.93 2.55
C GLY A 237 -9.58 12.98 2.99
N ALA A 238 -10.14 12.23 2.04
CA ALA A 238 -10.94 11.05 2.34
C ALA A 238 -10.11 9.99 3.11
N PRO A 239 -10.74 8.98 3.72
CA PRO A 239 -10.00 7.84 4.26
C PRO A 239 -9.11 7.20 3.18
N SER A 240 -7.92 6.76 3.57
CA SER A 240 -6.93 6.16 2.65
C SER A 240 -7.23 4.68 2.51
N VAL A 241 -7.64 4.21 1.34
CA VAL A 241 -7.97 2.79 1.11
C VAL A 241 -6.81 2.01 0.52
N SER A 242 -6.77 0.70 0.74
CA SER A 242 -5.80 -0.19 0.10
C SER A 242 -6.11 -0.41 -1.40
N ASN A 243 -5.21 -1.11 -2.10
CA ASN A 243 -5.46 -1.65 -3.44
C ASN A 243 -6.02 -3.10 -3.40
N SER A 244 -6.61 -3.53 -2.28
CA SER A 244 -7.25 -4.84 -2.16
C SER A 244 -8.37 -5.00 -3.20
N ASN A 245 -8.51 -6.22 -3.71
CA ASN A 245 -9.58 -6.65 -4.60
C ASN A 245 -10.57 -7.61 -3.90
N LEU A 246 -10.46 -7.77 -2.59
CA LEU A 246 -11.41 -8.51 -1.80
C LEU A 246 -12.73 -7.72 -1.68
N GLN A 247 -13.83 -8.46 -1.57
CA GLN A 247 -15.15 -7.85 -1.48
C GLN A 247 -15.26 -6.92 -0.28
N GLY A 248 -15.71 -5.69 -0.52
CA GLY A 248 -15.89 -4.67 0.50
C GLY A 248 -14.60 -4.02 0.98
N GLU A 249 -13.48 -4.25 0.29
CA GLU A 249 -12.20 -3.60 0.54
C GLU A 249 -11.78 -2.66 -0.60
N GLY A 250 -10.69 -1.91 -0.42
CA GLY A 250 -10.09 -1.06 -1.44
C GLY A 250 -11.07 -0.09 -2.11
N LEU A 251 -11.13 -0.11 -3.44
CA LEU A 251 -12.00 0.81 -4.20
C LEU A 251 -13.50 0.51 -4.03
N GLU A 252 -13.88 -0.72 -3.71
CA GLU A 252 -15.30 -1.05 -3.41
C GLU A 252 -15.72 -0.40 -2.08
N TRP A 253 -14.83 -0.44 -1.07
CA TRP A 253 -15.03 0.28 0.18
C TRP A 253 -15.11 1.80 -0.06
N LEU A 254 -14.20 2.36 -0.86
CA LEU A 254 -14.18 3.79 -1.19
C LEU A 254 -15.48 4.22 -1.87
N GLN A 255 -15.95 3.45 -2.85
CA GLN A 255 -17.20 3.73 -3.55
C GLN A 255 -18.40 3.74 -2.60
N SER A 256 -18.46 2.79 -1.67
CA SER A 256 -19.51 2.72 -0.64
C SER A 256 -19.42 3.91 0.32
N TRP A 257 -18.21 4.31 0.73
CA TRP A 257 -18.01 5.46 1.60
C TRP A 257 -18.42 6.78 0.95
N VAL A 258 -18.10 6.97 -0.34
CA VAL A 258 -18.53 8.16 -1.10
C VAL A 258 -20.05 8.27 -1.12
N GLN A 259 -20.77 7.17 -1.36
CA GLN A 259 -22.24 7.14 -1.35
C GLN A 259 -22.82 7.50 0.04
N GLU A 260 -22.28 6.91 1.10
CA GLU A 260 -22.67 7.25 2.48
C GLU A 260 -22.39 8.73 2.80
N CYS A 261 -21.29 9.27 2.25
CA CYS A 261 -20.89 10.65 2.44
C CYS A 261 -21.77 11.66 1.73
N GLU A 262 -22.37 11.32 0.58
CA GLU A 262 -23.37 12.16 -0.08
C GLU A 262 -24.60 12.35 0.84
N GLY A 263 -25.08 11.26 1.45
CA GLY A 263 -26.22 11.31 2.38
C GLY A 263 -25.90 11.99 3.71
N LYS A 264 -24.70 11.81 4.25
CA LYS A 264 -24.29 12.34 5.57
C LYS A 264 -23.64 13.72 5.51
N GLY A 265 -23.28 14.22 4.32
CA GLY A 265 -22.70 15.54 4.12
C GLY A 265 -21.22 15.65 4.51
N CYS A 266 -20.40 14.65 4.20
CA CYS A 266 -18.95 14.72 4.41
C CYS A 266 -18.30 15.88 3.64
N LYS A 267 -17.29 16.51 4.22
CA LYS A 267 -16.46 17.53 3.56
C LYS A 267 -15.07 16.97 3.29
N TYR A 268 -14.76 16.76 2.03
CA TYR A 268 -13.45 16.30 1.57
C TYR A 268 -13.11 16.91 0.21
N ASP A 269 -11.82 17.18 0.01
CA ASP A 269 -11.28 17.91 -1.14
C ASP A 269 -10.55 16.97 -2.11
N PHE A 270 -10.03 15.85 -1.61
CA PHE A 270 -9.32 14.85 -2.40
C PHE A 270 -9.51 13.44 -1.82
N CYS A 271 -9.21 12.42 -2.62
CA CYS A 271 -9.25 11.02 -2.19
C CYS A 271 -7.86 10.43 -2.02
N ASN A 272 -7.71 9.61 -0.98
CA ASN A 272 -6.46 8.97 -0.64
C ASN A 272 -6.50 7.50 -1.01
N VAL A 273 -5.41 7.01 -1.59
CA VAL A 273 -5.25 5.61 -1.97
C VAL A 273 -3.85 5.11 -1.71
N HIS A 274 -3.73 3.81 -1.43
CA HIS A 274 -2.48 3.09 -1.29
C HIS A 274 -2.34 2.04 -2.40
N TRP A 275 -1.10 1.74 -2.77
CA TRP A 275 -0.85 0.69 -3.77
C TRP A 275 0.39 -0.14 -3.44
N TYR A 276 0.22 -1.46 -3.41
CA TYR A 276 1.30 -2.41 -3.26
C TYR A 276 1.07 -3.59 -4.22
N SER A 277 1.97 -3.79 -5.19
CA SER A 277 1.94 -4.96 -6.08
C SER A 277 3.32 -5.21 -6.68
N PRO A 278 3.58 -6.37 -7.33
CA PRO A 278 4.86 -6.62 -7.98
C PRO A 278 5.20 -5.57 -9.05
N VAL A 279 6.49 -5.41 -9.36
CA VAL A 279 6.97 -4.43 -10.37
C VAL A 279 6.34 -4.62 -11.77
N SER A 280 5.95 -5.85 -12.11
CA SER A 280 5.28 -6.20 -13.37
C SER A 280 3.86 -5.63 -13.47
N ALA A 281 3.25 -5.29 -12.34
CA ALA A 281 1.89 -4.79 -12.25
C ALA A 281 1.82 -3.25 -12.27
N ILE A 282 2.88 -2.55 -12.70
CA ILE A 282 2.94 -1.08 -12.68
C ILE A 282 1.71 -0.39 -13.29
N ASP A 283 1.09 -0.95 -14.33
CA ASP A 283 -0.10 -0.35 -14.93
C ASP A 283 -1.33 -0.36 -14.00
N THR A 284 -1.42 -1.33 -13.08
CA THR A 284 -2.52 -1.37 -12.09
C THR A 284 -2.44 -0.22 -11.09
N LEU A 285 -1.25 0.36 -10.85
CA LEU A 285 -1.10 1.58 -10.07
C LEU A 285 -1.88 2.74 -10.70
N PHE A 286 -1.71 2.92 -12.01
CA PHE A 286 -2.35 4.01 -12.75
C PHE A 286 -3.84 3.79 -12.93
N ASP A 287 -4.26 2.54 -13.20
CA ASP A 287 -5.67 2.17 -13.22
C ASP A 287 -6.35 2.43 -11.86
N HIS A 288 -5.65 2.12 -10.75
CA HIS A 288 -6.17 2.33 -9.41
C HIS A 288 -6.36 3.82 -9.10
N ILE A 289 -5.37 4.66 -9.43
CA ILE A 289 -5.44 6.12 -9.27
C ILE A 289 -6.57 6.73 -10.13
N GLU A 290 -6.69 6.31 -11.39
CA GLU A 290 -7.74 6.79 -12.30
C GLU A 290 -9.15 6.39 -11.81
N LYS A 291 -9.33 5.15 -11.35
CA LYS A 291 -10.60 4.69 -10.81
C LYS A 291 -10.97 5.44 -9.53
N ALA A 292 -10.02 5.66 -8.62
CA ALA A 292 -10.26 6.45 -7.42
C ALA A 292 -10.71 7.89 -7.74
N HIS A 293 -10.07 8.52 -8.73
CA HIS A 293 -10.48 9.84 -9.23
C HIS A 293 -11.93 9.86 -9.72
N LYS A 294 -12.33 8.84 -10.50
CA LYS A 294 -13.71 8.67 -11.00
C LYS A 294 -14.71 8.44 -9.86
N ILE A 295 -14.40 7.53 -8.94
CA ILE A 295 -15.25 7.21 -7.77
C ILE A 295 -15.51 8.45 -6.93
N CYS A 296 -14.50 9.31 -6.77
CA CYS A 296 -14.59 10.54 -5.99
C CYS A 296 -15.15 11.73 -6.77
N GLY A 297 -15.92 11.48 -7.84
CA GLY A 297 -16.60 12.53 -8.60
C GLY A 297 -15.65 13.48 -9.32
N GLY A 298 -14.48 13.00 -9.75
CA GLY A 298 -13.46 13.81 -10.41
C GLY A 298 -12.64 14.69 -9.46
N LYS A 299 -12.69 14.45 -8.15
CA LYS A 299 -11.80 15.10 -7.19
C LYS A 299 -10.36 14.62 -7.36
N PRO A 300 -9.35 15.45 -7.05
CA PRO A 300 -7.96 15.03 -7.07
C PRO A 300 -7.69 13.80 -6.18
N VAL A 301 -6.62 13.08 -6.52
CA VAL A 301 -6.15 11.90 -5.78
C VAL A 301 -4.79 12.18 -5.14
N TRP A 302 -4.58 11.63 -3.96
CA TRP A 302 -3.30 11.57 -3.27
C TRP A 302 -2.92 10.10 -3.06
N LEU A 303 -1.79 9.69 -3.64
CA LEU A 303 -1.23 8.35 -3.48
C LEU A 303 -0.32 8.34 -2.24
N THR A 304 -0.91 8.21 -1.06
CA THR A 304 -0.18 8.38 0.21
C THR A 304 0.80 7.26 0.50
N GLU A 305 0.58 6.07 -0.06
CA GLU A 305 1.53 4.97 -0.02
C GLU A 305 1.63 4.30 -1.39
N PHE A 306 2.86 4.09 -1.87
CA PHE A 306 3.09 3.10 -2.91
C PHE A 306 4.48 2.48 -2.80
N ALA A 307 4.57 1.17 -3.02
CA ALA A 307 5.83 0.47 -3.21
C ALA A 307 5.62 -0.84 -3.96
N PRO A 308 6.58 -1.27 -4.81
CA PRO A 308 6.52 -2.62 -5.33
C PRO A 308 6.78 -3.63 -4.20
N VAL A 309 6.08 -4.77 -4.25
CA VAL A 309 6.37 -5.91 -3.38
C VAL A 309 7.21 -6.95 -4.11
N GLU A 310 7.85 -7.85 -3.37
CA GLU A 310 8.65 -8.95 -3.93
C GLU A 310 9.75 -8.49 -4.89
N ALA A 311 10.28 -7.29 -4.67
CA ALA A 311 11.34 -6.68 -5.44
C ALA A 311 12.60 -6.51 -4.58
N ASN A 312 13.78 -6.50 -5.20
CA ASN A 312 15.00 -6.03 -4.58
C ASN A 312 15.24 -4.54 -4.87
N ASP A 313 16.25 -3.94 -4.24
CA ASP A 313 16.57 -2.51 -4.40
C ASP A 313 16.77 -2.09 -5.86
N ALA A 314 17.39 -2.94 -6.69
CA ALA A 314 17.64 -2.63 -8.09
C ALA A 314 16.34 -2.63 -8.92
N GLN A 315 15.49 -3.64 -8.72
CA GLN A 315 14.17 -3.72 -9.36
C GLN A 315 13.26 -2.57 -8.91
N THR A 316 13.32 -2.21 -7.61
CA THR A 316 12.57 -1.09 -7.05
C THR A 316 13.04 0.25 -7.63
N ALA A 317 14.36 0.45 -7.76
CA ALA A 317 14.93 1.64 -8.37
C ALA A 317 14.55 1.79 -9.86
N ASP A 318 14.52 0.68 -10.61
CA ASP A 318 14.03 0.67 -12.00
C ASP A 318 12.52 0.97 -12.08
N PHE A 319 11.73 0.37 -11.18
CA PHE A 319 10.30 0.67 -11.06
C PHE A 319 10.06 2.17 -10.82
N LEU A 320 10.76 2.80 -9.87
CA LEU A 320 10.63 4.23 -9.60
C LEU A 320 11.03 5.09 -10.81
N SER A 321 12.04 4.67 -11.57
CA SER A 321 12.48 5.37 -12.79
C SER A 321 11.38 5.41 -13.87
N LYS A 322 10.45 4.47 -13.84
CA LYS A 322 9.29 4.39 -14.75
C LYS A 322 8.03 5.02 -14.14
N ALA A 323 7.79 4.79 -12.85
CA ALA A 323 6.58 5.23 -12.17
C ALA A 323 6.56 6.74 -11.93
N ILE A 324 7.65 7.33 -11.43
CA ILE A 324 7.69 8.74 -11.03
C ILE A 324 7.35 9.68 -12.21
N PRO A 325 7.97 9.57 -13.40
CA PRO A 325 7.62 10.45 -14.52
C PRO A 325 6.14 10.35 -14.93
N ARG A 326 5.56 9.14 -14.87
CA ARG A 326 4.13 8.92 -15.13
C ARG A 326 3.26 9.57 -14.04
N LEU A 327 3.60 9.41 -12.75
CA LEU A 327 2.90 10.05 -11.63
C LEU A 327 2.94 11.59 -11.74
N GLU A 328 4.10 12.15 -12.07
CA GLU A 328 4.25 13.60 -12.27
C GLU A 328 3.34 14.13 -13.40
N SER A 329 3.16 13.34 -14.47
CA SER A 329 2.33 13.71 -15.62
C SER A 329 0.82 13.67 -15.38
N LEU A 330 0.35 13.09 -14.26
CA LEU A 330 -1.08 13.04 -13.94
C LEU A 330 -1.55 14.36 -13.30
N ASP A 331 -2.35 15.14 -14.02
CA ASP A 331 -2.89 16.43 -13.51
C ASP A 331 -3.81 16.26 -12.30
N TYR A 332 -4.53 15.14 -12.24
CA TYR A 332 -5.43 14.82 -11.12
C TYR A 332 -4.73 14.10 -9.96
N LEU A 333 -3.44 13.78 -10.08
CA LEU A 333 -2.63 13.31 -8.95
C LEU A 333 -1.91 14.52 -8.34
N HIS A 334 -2.35 14.89 -7.15
CA HIS A 334 -1.96 16.12 -6.48
C HIS A 334 -0.80 15.93 -5.49
N ALA A 335 -0.61 14.70 -5.01
CA ALA A 335 0.48 14.33 -4.13
C ALA A 335 0.73 12.81 -4.19
N TYR A 336 1.97 12.39 -3.92
CA TYR A 336 2.29 10.98 -3.71
C TYR A 336 3.48 10.80 -2.76
N SER A 337 3.53 9.70 -2.02
CA SER A 337 4.69 9.34 -1.19
C SER A 337 5.08 7.88 -1.38
N TYR A 338 6.36 7.62 -1.63
CA TYR A 338 6.88 6.26 -1.63
C TYR A 338 6.80 5.69 -0.21
N PHE A 339 6.52 4.40 -0.09
CA PHE A 339 6.52 3.69 1.18
C PHE A 339 7.86 2.98 1.42
N MET A 340 8.76 3.49 2.26
CA MET A 340 8.70 4.73 3.05
C MET A 340 10.12 5.19 3.42
N VAL A 341 10.25 6.28 4.16
CA VAL A 341 11.50 6.69 4.80
C VAL A 341 11.81 5.75 5.97
N SER A 342 12.66 4.76 5.72
CA SER A 342 13.31 3.91 6.72
C SER A 342 14.54 3.24 6.11
N ALA A 343 15.33 2.54 6.94
CA ALA A 343 16.53 1.81 6.56
C ALA A 343 16.31 0.30 6.38
N GLU A 344 15.06 -0.13 6.21
CA GLU A 344 14.73 -1.54 5.91
C GLU A 344 14.98 -1.82 4.41
N PRO A 345 15.08 -3.09 3.98
CA PRO A 345 15.21 -3.43 2.57
C PRO A 345 14.09 -2.79 1.71
N ASN A 346 14.43 -2.37 0.48
CA ASN A 346 13.53 -1.69 -0.45
C ASN A 346 12.97 -0.35 0.04
N ARG A 347 13.61 0.30 1.01
CA ARG A 347 13.23 1.62 1.52
C ARG A 347 14.21 2.69 1.06
N LEU A 348 13.94 3.94 1.41
CA LEU A 348 14.69 5.09 0.92
C LEU A 348 16.11 5.20 1.49
N LEU A 349 16.43 4.45 2.55
CA LEU A 349 17.75 4.46 3.17
C LEU A 349 18.36 3.06 3.19
N SER A 350 19.69 3.00 3.08
CA SER A 350 20.48 1.78 3.28
C SER A 350 21.03 1.68 4.71
N SER A 351 21.05 2.80 5.43
CA SER A 351 21.43 2.94 6.83
C SER A 351 20.83 4.22 7.41
N LEU A 352 20.99 4.46 8.72
CA LEU A 352 20.49 5.68 9.36
C LEU A 352 21.14 6.99 8.87
N SER A 353 22.16 6.91 8.02
CA SER A 353 22.91 8.06 7.51
C SER A 353 23.02 8.12 5.98
N SER A 354 22.54 7.12 5.24
CA SER A 354 22.80 6.99 3.80
C SER A 354 21.58 6.56 3.01
N LEU A 355 21.36 7.21 1.86
CA LEU A 355 20.34 6.79 0.88
C LEU A 355 20.65 5.39 0.34
N SER A 356 19.60 4.63 0.05
CA SER A 356 19.70 3.39 -0.75
C SER A 356 19.74 3.72 -2.25
N ALA A 357 19.88 2.71 -3.11
CA ALA A 357 19.69 2.89 -4.56
C ALA A 357 18.26 3.40 -4.88
N VAL A 358 17.27 2.90 -4.15
CA VAL A 358 15.87 3.35 -4.23
C VAL A 358 15.75 4.81 -3.81
N GLY A 359 16.35 5.19 -2.67
CA GLY A 359 16.38 6.56 -2.17
C GLY A 359 16.99 7.53 -3.16
N ASN A 360 18.14 7.18 -3.71
CA ASN A 360 18.81 7.99 -4.73
C ASN A 360 17.93 8.23 -5.95
N LYS A 361 17.16 7.24 -6.42
CA LYS A 361 16.18 7.45 -7.50
C LYS A 361 15.03 8.35 -7.06
N TYR A 362 14.46 8.09 -5.87
CA TYR A 362 13.33 8.83 -5.36
C TYR A 362 13.60 10.32 -5.18
N VAL A 363 14.82 10.74 -4.83
CA VAL A 363 15.16 12.15 -4.59
C VAL A 363 15.67 12.89 -5.84
N SER A 364 16.13 12.17 -6.87
CA SER A 364 16.86 12.75 -8.01
C SER A 364 16.06 12.91 -9.30
N ILE A 365 15.05 12.06 -9.54
CA ILE A 365 14.14 12.16 -10.69
C ILE A 365 13.24 13.37 -10.49
#